data_AF-A0A351ETM4-F1
#
_entry.id   AF-A0A351ETM4-F1
#
_cell.length_a   1.000
_cell.length_b   1.000
_cell.length_c   1.000
_cell.angle_alpha   90.00
_cell.angle_beta   90.00
_cell.angle_gamma   90.00
#
_symmetry.space_group_name_H-M   'P 1'
#
loop_
_entity.id
_entity.type
_entity.pdbx_description
1 polymer ?
#
loop_
_entity_poly.entity_id
_entity_poly.type
_entity_poly.pdbx_seq_one_letter_code
_entity_poly.pdbx_strand_id
1 'polypeptide(L)' 'MACSSGSRSGSAERLTVLTCRSWPVVGCGYRPEDVAAVVVGNRVIAPSLAAEQLGVVVGLRRREA' A
#
# COMPACT_ATOMS: atom_id res chain seq x y z
N MET A 1 -51.81 11.12 -13.82
CA MET A 1 -51.27 10.03 -12.97
C MET A 1 -49.84 10.42 -12.61
N ALA A 2 -49.66 11.12 -11.50
CA ALA A 2 -48.35 11.63 -11.07
C ALA A 2 -47.64 10.55 -10.26
N CYS A 3 -46.53 10.05 -10.77
CA CYS A 3 -45.65 9.15 -10.01
C CYS A 3 -44.83 10.01 -9.04
N SER A 4 -45.26 10.07 -7.78
CA SER A 4 -44.46 10.61 -6.69
C SER A 4 -43.25 9.69 -6.48
N SER A 5 -42.08 10.11 -6.94
CA SER A 5 -40.81 9.47 -6.65
C SER A 5 -40.46 9.70 -5.17
N GLY A 6 -40.89 8.78 -4.31
CA GLY A 6 -40.43 8.71 -2.93
C GLY A 6 -38.92 8.55 -2.91
N SER A 7 -38.21 9.56 -2.42
CA SER A 7 -36.78 9.50 -2.14
C SER A 7 -36.55 8.53 -0.98
N ARG A 8 -36.32 7.26 -1.30
CA ARG A 8 -35.67 6.35 -0.35
C ARG A 8 -34.26 6.87 -0.15
N SER A 9 -34.05 7.62 0.94
CA SER A 9 -32.71 7.89 1.46
C SER A 9 -32.16 6.59 2.02
N GLY A 10 -31.69 5.71 1.12
CA GLY A 10 -30.72 4.70 1.47
C GLY A 10 -29.37 5.42 1.56
N SER A 11 -28.71 5.37 2.72
CA SER A 11 -27.34 5.82 2.84
C SER A 11 -26.50 5.07 1.81
N ALA A 12 -26.10 5.73 0.74
CA ALA A 12 -25.23 5.14 -0.27
C ALA A 12 -23.90 4.80 0.42
N GLU A 13 -23.65 3.51 0.67
CA GLU A 13 -22.39 3.05 1.24
C GLU A 13 -21.25 3.44 0.30
N ARG A 14 -20.26 4.16 0.85
CA ARG A 14 -19.08 4.59 0.11
C ARG A 14 -17.87 3.84 0.64
N LEU A 15 -17.29 2.99 -0.19
CA LEU A 15 -16.03 2.33 0.08
C LEU A 15 -14.87 3.24 -0.35
N THR A 16 -13.91 3.49 0.55
CA THR A 16 -12.64 4.16 0.22
C THR A 16 -11.51 3.16 0.43
N VAL A 17 -10.67 2.98 -0.60
CA VAL A 17 -9.50 2.10 -0.54
C VAL A 17 -8.26 2.98 -0.38
N LEU A 18 -7.48 2.72 0.66
CA LEU A 18 -6.17 3.34 0.86
C LEU A 18 -5.09 2.29 0.55
N THR A 19 -4.07 2.71 -0.21
CA THR A 19 -2.91 1.87 -0.52
C THR A 19 -1.68 2.51 0.12
N CYS A 20 -0.92 1.73 0.87
CA CYS A 20 0.36 2.13 1.44
C CYS A 20 1.43 1.12 1.04
N ARG A 21 2.37 1.53 0.18
CA ARG A 21 3.41 0.64 -0.36
C ARG A 21 4.40 0.16 0.71
N SER A 22 4.65 0.98 1.73
CA SER A 22 5.53 0.66 2.85
C SER A 22 4.85 -0.18 3.94
N TRP A 23 3.56 -0.51 3.81
CA TRP A 23 2.85 -1.30 4.82
C TRP A 23 3.54 -2.62 5.20
N PRO A 24 4.11 -3.40 4.26
CA PRO A 24 4.84 -4.63 4.62
C PRO A 24 6.08 -4.35 5.50
N VAL A 25 6.74 -3.20 5.30
CA VAL A 25 7.88 -2.78 6.11
C VAL A 25 7.43 -2.39 7.53
N VAL A 26 6.38 -1.57 7.63
CA VAL A 26 5.81 -1.15 8.92
C VAL A 26 5.21 -2.33 9.69
N GLY A 27 4.55 -3.26 8.99
CA GLY A 27 4.03 -4.49 9.57
C GLY A 27 5.11 -5.42 10.14
N CYS A 28 6.36 -5.28 9.67
CA CYS A 28 7.53 -5.95 10.24
C CYS A 28 8.20 -5.18 11.39
N GLY A 29 7.65 -4.03 11.80
CA GLY A 29 8.16 -3.22 12.91
C GLY A 29 9.24 -2.20 12.54
N TYR A 30 9.52 -2.01 11.24
CA TYR A 30 10.49 -1.01 10.77
C TYR A 30 9.82 0.34 10.50
N ARG A 31 10.57 1.41 10.70
CA ARG A 31 10.13 2.79 10.43
C ARG A 31 10.47 3.18 8.98
N PRO A 32 9.80 4.16 8.38
CA PRO A 32 10.12 4.64 7.03
C PRO A 32 11.58 5.07 6.85
N GLU A 33 12.19 5.61 7.90
CA GLU A 33 13.58 6.06 7.98
C GLU A 33 14.62 4.94 8.16
N ASP A 34 14.21 3.73 8.51
CA ASP A 34 15.11 2.58 8.59
C ASP A 34 15.42 2.07 7.18
N VAL A 35 16.69 1.75 6.90
CA VAL A 35 17.06 1.11 5.62
C VAL A 35 16.64 -0.36 5.64
N ALA A 36 15.42 -0.62 5.18
CA ALA A 36 14.81 -1.95 5.15
C ALA A 36 14.06 -2.24 3.84
N ALA A 37 13.96 -3.53 3.50
CA ALA A 37 13.12 -4.01 2.40
C ALA A 37 12.56 -5.41 2.71
N VAL A 38 11.30 -5.65 2.36
CA VAL A 38 10.65 -6.97 2.46
C VAL A 38 10.90 -7.76 1.18
N VAL A 39 11.39 -8.99 1.33
CA VAL A 39 11.78 -9.87 0.21
C VAL A 39 10.95 -11.15 0.24
N VAL A 40 10.37 -11.51 -0.88
CA VAL A 40 9.67 -12.80 -1.10
C VAL A 40 10.19 -13.42 -2.39
N GLY A 41 10.50 -14.73 -2.39
CA GLY A 41 11.02 -15.41 -3.58
C GLY A 41 12.31 -14.78 -4.13
N ASN A 42 13.19 -14.30 -3.23
CA ASN A 42 14.44 -13.60 -3.57
C ASN A 42 14.26 -12.26 -4.32
N ARG A 43 13.06 -11.68 -4.31
CA ARG A 43 12.78 -10.37 -4.89
C ARG A 43 12.19 -9.40 -3.86
N VAL A 44 12.58 -8.14 -3.95
CA VAL A 44 12.00 -7.06 -3.15
C VAL A 44 10.53 -6.89 -3.54
N ILE A 45 9.63 -6.94 -2.55
CA ILE A 45 8.19 -6.68 -2.73
C ILE A 45 7.76 -5.34 -2.14
N ALA A 46 8.51 -4.80 -1.17
CA ALA A 46 8.26 -3.50 -0.56
C ALA A 46 9.54 -2.94 0.07
N PRO A 47 10.09 -1.82 -0.43
CA PRO A 47 11.16 -1.06 0.23
C PRO A 47 10.60 -0.05 1.25
N SER A 48 11.44 0.33 2.22
CA SER A 48 11.26 1.51 3.08
C SER A 48 11.54 2.80 2.29
N LEU A 49 11.13 3.96 2.82
CA LEU A 49 11.44 5.24 2.19
C LEU A 49 12.95 5.48 2.10
N ALA A 50 13.69 5.17 3.17
CA ALA A 50 15.15 5.28 3.17
C ALA A 50 15.81 4.33 2.15
N ALA A 51 15.31 3.10 1.99
CA ALA A 51 15.83 2.17 0.98
C ALA A 51 15.52 2.64 -0.46
N GLU A 52 14.33 3.21 -0.71
CA GLU A 52 14.00 3.79 -2.02
C GLU A 52 14.98 4.92 -2.41
N GLN A 53 15.36 5.76 -1.44
CA GLN A 53 16.35 6.82 -1.64
C GLN A 53 17.75 6.30 -1.99
N LEU A 54 18.05 5.05 -1.64
CA LEU A 54 19.29 4.35 -2.01
C LEU A 54 19.16 3.58 -3.34
N GLY A 55 18.02 3.66 -4.01
CA GLY A 55 17.76 2.99 -5.29
C GLY A 55 17.16 1.59 -5.17
N VAL A 56 16.77 1.15 -3.97
CA VAL A 56 16.08 -0.13 -3.81
C VAL A 56 14.66 -0.01 -4.33
N VAL A 57 14.36 -0.75 -5.40
CA VAL A 57 13.03 -0.76 -6.02
C VAL A 57 12.40 -2.15 -5.97
N VAL A 58 11.06 -2.17 -6.04
CA VAL A 58 10.28 -3.41 -6.13
C VAL A 58 10.73 -4.21 -7.37
N GLY A 59 10.92 -5.51 -7.19
CA GLY A 59 11.33 -6.44 -8.23
C GLY A 59 12.83 -6.73 -8.29
N LEU A 60 13.68 -5.89 -7.69
CA LEU A 60 15.12 -6.17 -7.54
C LEU A 60 15.34 -7.51 -6.85
N ARG A 61 16.39 -8.22 -7.25
CA ARG A 61 16.85 -9.38 -6.48
C ARG A 61 17.46 -8.90 -5.17
N ARG A 62 17.38 -9.72 -4.12
CA ARG A 62 18.00 -9.43 -2.80
C ARG A 62 19.48 -9.01 -2.89
N ARG A 63 20.21 -9.50 -3.89
CA ARG A 63 21.66 -9.18 -4.10
C ARG A 63 21.91 -7.90 -4.88
N GLU A 64 20.88 -7.40 -5.57
CA GLU A 64 20.92 -6.16 -6.36
C GLU A 64 20.37 -4.97 -5.56
N ALA A 65 19.53 -5.27 -4.57
CA ALA A 65 19.02 -4.36 -3.55
C ALA A 65 20.09 -4.00 -2.52
#